data_AF-A0AAV2DXR6-F1
#
_entry.id   AF-A0AAV2DXR6-F1
#
_cell.length_a   1.000
_cell.length_b   1.000
_cell.length_c   1.000
_cell.angle_alpha   90.00
_cell.angle_beta   90.00
_cell.angle_gamma   90.00
#
_symmetry.space_group_name_H-M   'P 1'
#
loop_
_entity.id
_entity.type
_entity.pdbx_description
1 polymer ?
#
loop_
_entity_poly.entity_id
_entity_poly.type
_entity_poly.pdbx_seq_one_letter_code
_entity_poly.pdbx_strand_id
1 'polypeptide(L)'
;MGESGIGTANAAALHTAINSVQALGRGFDVNFDTRLLYCKGIGGSRLLQIDQDSTRDLFLYDDVVVPHVSRDIRNSPGSHGRQSSGVCTFSEMVEYFNKKTDLSGSSPLGSFNSAFSFSGSKHIDAAMTKTLSMDGYYIPLAKVELFRSPLLLQDNVKRAVPTSWDPASLASFIETFGTHVITSVTVGGKDVIYVKQHQSSALSKMEMKNYVQDIGNQRFSDTEGHTSSGPLKIKDKSADAGIFNSQGIYPQPTSAPYLSGKEDVTVIFRRRGGDDLEQSHTRWARTVRSSPDVVHMTFVPITDLLNGTPGKDHLARAISLYLEYKPQIEELRYFLEFQIPRIWAPVHDKIPGHQRKEPVCRFLHFSIMGQKLYVSEEQVSVGRKPVTGLRLCLEGAKQNRLSIHVQHLVLLPKILLPYWDTHVAIGAPKWQGPEEQDSRWFEPVKWKNFSHVSTAPIENPESFIGDNVGVHVVTGAQLGVWEFGSRNVLYMKLLYSRLPGCTIRRSLWDHCPSDNKVKKVTTTVNSSSSSSAGGDSSSENTAVGKKLAKFVDMSEMSKGPQDPPGHWLVTGGKLGVEKGKIVLRVKYSLLNY
;
A
#
# COMPACT_ATOMS: atom_id res chain seq x y z
N MET A 1 -3.27 -53.51 18.82
CA MET A 1 -3.79 -52.49 17.89
C MET A 1 -2.90 -51.25 18.02
N GLY A 2 -1.86 -51.11 17.17
CA GLY A 2 -0.86 -50.06 17.38
C GLY A 2 0.00 -49.69 16.16
N GLU A 3 -0.34 -50.13 14.94
CA GLU A 3 0.54 -49.92 13.76
C GLU A 3 -0.03 -48.96 12.70
N SER A 4 -1.27 -48.47 12.82
CA SER A 4 -1.88 -47.65 11.76
C SER A 4 -1.57 -46.15 11.81
N GLY A 5 -0.95 -45.63 12.88
CA GLY A 5 -0.66 -44.19 13.04
C GLY A 5 0.75 -43.75 12.63
N ILE A 6 1.74 -44.66 12.64
CA ILE A 6 3.15 -44.33 12.37
C ILE A 6 3.42 -44.21 10.87
N GLY A 7 2.77 -45.05 10.04
CA GLY A 7 2.95 -45.03 8.58
C GLY A 7 2.43 -43.76 7.90
N THR A 8 1.35 -43.15 8.42
CA THR A 8 0.78 -41.91 7.86
C THR A 8 1.57 -40.66 8.25
N ALA A 9 2.18 -40.65 9.43
CA ALA A 9 2.96 -39.51 9.91
C ALA A 9 4.27 -39.33 9.12
N ASN A 10 4.99 -40.43 8.86
CA ASN A 10 6.17 -40.39 7.99
C ASN A 10 5.84 -39.97 6.54
N ALA A 11 4.63 -40.27 6.06
CA ALA A 11 4.20 -39.86 4.72
C ALA A 11 4.02 -38.34 4.58
N ALA A 12 3.44 -37.67 5.60
CA ALA A 12 3.29 -36.21 5.58
C ALA A 12 4.64 -35.48 5.62
N ALA A 13 5.54 -35.92 6.51
CA ALA A 13 6.90 -35.43 6.60
C ALA A 13 7.67 -35.59 5.27
N LEU A 14 7.62 -36.78 4.68
CA LEU A 14 8.25 -37.06 3.40
C LEU A 14 7.67 -36.21 2.26
N HIS A 15 6.35 -36.03 2.22
CA HIS A 15 5.70 -35.19 1.21
C HIS A 15 6.13 -33.72 1.31
N THR A 16 6.17 -33.14 2.52
CA THR A 16 6.68 -31.78 2.75
C THR A 16 8.14 -31.65 2.31
N ALA A 17 8.96 -32.65 2.61
CA ALA A 17 10.36 -32.73 2.20
C ALA A 17 10.53 -32.74 0.68
N ILE A 18 9.82 -33.63 -0.03
CA ILE A 18 9.84 -33.72 -1.50
C ILE A 18 9.45 -32.37 -2.13
N ASN A 19 8.35 -31.77 -1.67
CA ASN A 19 7.88 -30.49 -2.19
C ASN A 19 8.87 -29.35 -1.93
N SER A 20 9.57 -29.38 -0.79
CA SER A 20 10.60 -28.39 -0.45
C SER A 20 11.81 -28.50 -1.39
N VAL A 21 12.26 -29.71 -1.70
CA VAL A 21 13.33 -29.95 -2.69
C VAL A 21 12.91 -29.54 -4.10
N GLN A 22 11.67 -29.85 -4.49
CA GLN A 22 11.14 -29.49 -5.81
C GLN A 22 11.00 -27.97 -5.98
N ALA A 23 10.72 -27.24 -4.88
CA ALA A 23 10.58 -25.80 -4.89
C ALA A 23 11.90 -25.03 -5.11
N LEU A 24 13.05 -25.62 -4.80
CA LEU A 24 14.34 -24.98 -5.02
C LEU A 24 14.54 -24.62 -6.50
N GLY A 25 14.94 -23.38 -6.75
CA GLY A 25 15.13 -22.83 -8.08
C GLY A 25 13.83 -22.49 -8.83
N ARG A 26 12.66 -22.61 -8.20
CA ARG A 26 11.40 -22.05 -8.72
C ARG A 26 11.30 -20.56 -8.43
N GLY A 27 10.47 -19.89 -9.21
CA GLY A 27 10.11 -18.51 -8.98
C GLY A 27 9.24 -18.36 -7.72
N PHE A 28 9.20 -17.16 -7.17
CA PHE A 28 8.39 -16.84 -6.00
C PHE A 28 8.01 -15.36 -6.03
N ASP A 29 6.80 -15.06 -5.58
CA ASP A 29 6.38 -13.71 -5.34
C ASP A 29 6.46 -13.40 -3.84
N VAL A 30 7.49 -12.62 -3.47
CA VAL A 30 7.78 -12.27 -2.07
C VAL A 30 6.77 -11.31 -1.44
N ASN A 31 5.76 -10.84 -2.18
CA ASN A 31 4.60 -10.17 -1.59
C ASN A 31 3.65 -11.14 -0.86
N PHE A 32 3.83 -12.46 -1.00
CA PHE A 32 3.07 -13.48 -0.28
C PHE A 32 3.83 -14.08 0.93
N ASP A 33 3.09 -14.80 1.77
CA ASP A 33 3.66 -15.59 2.89
C ASP A 33 4.53 -16.74 2.36
N THR A 34 5.45 -17.29 3.16
CA THR A 34 6.42 -18.33 2.75
C THR A 34 5.79 -19.73 2.59
N ARG A 35 4.68 -19.84 1.87
CA ARG A 35 3.99 -21.11 1.57
C ARG A 35 4.35 -21.58 0.18
N LEU A 36 4.56 -22.89 0.02
CA LEU A 36 4.92 -23.48 -1.26
C LEU A 36 3.85 -23.29 -2.35
N LEU A 37 2.59 -23.06 -1.95
CA LEU A 37 1.50 -22.76 -2.89
C LEU A 37 1.74 -21.49 -3.73
N TYR A 38 2.57 -20.56 -3.24
CA TYR A 38 2.92 -19.33 -3.96
C TYR A 38 4.15 -19.48 -4.88
N CYS A 39 4.69 -20.70 -5.01
CA CYS A 39 5.76 -20.96 -5.97
C CYS A 39 5.27 -20.73 -7.41
N LYS A 40 6.09 -20.04 -8.18
CA LYS A 40 5.86 -19.66 -9.58
C LYS A 40 6.61 -20.60 -10.53
N GLY A 41 6.48 -20.35 -11.83
CA GLY A 41 7.03 -21.18 -12.91
C GLY A 41 5.95 -21.86 -13.75
N ILE A 42 6.18 -21.94 -15.06
CA ILE A 42 5.25 -22.50 -16.04
C ILE A 42 5.05 -23.99 -15.75
N GLY A 43 3.81 -24.41 -15.48
CA GLY A 43 3.51 -25.80 -15.14
C GLY A 43 4.26 -26.33 -13.91
N GLY A 44 4.68 -25.44 -13.01
CA GLY A 44 5.49 -25.81 -11.84
C GLY A 44 6.99 -25.99 -12.11
N SER A 45 7.48 -25.61 -13.28
CA SER A 45 8.89 -25.74 -13.64
C SER A 45 9.80 -24.86 -12.79
N ARG A 46 11.06 -25.30 -12.65
CA ARG A 46 12.14 -24.47 -12.11
C ARG A 46 12.52 -23.39 -13.12
N LEU A 47 13.04 -22.27 -12.61
CA LEU A 47 13.60 -21.18 -13.41
C LEU A 47 15.11 -21.31 -13.55
N LEU A 48 15.75 -21.98 -12.60
CA LEU A 48 17.17 -22.28 -12.65
C LEU A 48 17.47 -23.57 -13.41
N GLN A 49 18.65 -23.60 -14.03
CA GLN A 49 19.28 -24.81 -14.52
C GLN A 49 19.86 -25.56 -13.33
N ILE A 50 19.33 -26.76 -13.06
CA ILE A 50 19.80 -27.67 -12.02
C ILE A 50 20.12 -28.99 -12.70
N ASP A 51 21.27 -29.58 -12.37
CA ASP A 51 21.68 -30.88 -12.90
C ASP A 51 20.67 -31.96 -12.48
N GLN A 52 20.02 -32.60 -13.46
CA GLN A 52 19.06 -33.68 -13.25
C GLN A 52 19.68 -35.06 -13.49
N ASP A 53 20.86 -35.14 -14.10
CA ASP A 53 21.51 -36.40 -14.44
C ASP A 53 22.29 -36.92 -13.23
N SER A 54 22.96 -36.03 -12.48
CA SER A 54 23.67 -36.40 -11.27
C SER A 54 22.78 -36.32 -10.02
N THR A 55 22.15 -37.45 -9.69
CA THR A 55 21.26 -37.55 -8.52
C THR A 55 21.81 -38.44 -7.40
N ARG A 56 21.30 -38.24 -6.19
CA ARG A 56 21.58 -39.03 -4.99
C ARG A 56 20.40 -38.98 -4.03
N ASP A 57 20.39 -39.89 -3.06
CA ASP A 57 19.48 -39.81 -1.93
C ASP A 57 19.91 -38.69 -0.98
N LEU A 58 18.96 -37.82 -0.61
CA LEU A 58 19.18 -36.73 0.32
C LEU A 58 18.54 -37.06 1.67
N PHE A 59 19.40 -37.30 2.66
CA PHE A 59 19.02 -37.52 4.06
C PHE A 59 18.71 -36.18 4.74
N LEU A 60 17.51 -36.06 5.31
CA LEU A 60 17.04 -34.83 5.93
C LEU A 60 17.17 -34.84 7.44
N TYR A 61 16.35 -35.65 8.10
CA TYR A 61 16.33 -35.84 9.56
C TYR A 61 15.63 -37.19 9.86
N ASP A 62 15.94 -37.79 11.00
CA ASP A 62 15.45 -39.13 11.39
C ASP A 62 15.60 -40.11 10.20
N ASP A 63 14.51 -40.79 9.81
CA ASP A 63 14.48 -41.72 8.67
C ASP A 63 13.93 -41.08 7.37
N VAL A 64 13.80 -39.75 7.31
CA VAL A 64 13.25 -39.04 6.13
C VAL A 64 14.33 -38.88 5.06
N VAL A 65 14.15 -39.61 3.96
CA VAL A 65 15.05 -39.61 2.81
C VAL A 65 14.29 -39.23 1.55
N VAL A 66 14.81 -38.25 0.80
CA VAL A 66 14.28 -37.88 -0.51
C VAL A 66 15.16 -38.50 -1.59
N PRO A 67 14.64 -39.41 -2.43
CA PRO A 67 15.43 -40.04 -3.49
C PRO A 67 15.60 -39.11 -4.69
N HIS A 68 16.59 -39.43 -5.53
CA HIS A 68 16.81 -38.77 -6.83
C HIS A 68 16.97 -37.24 -6.77
N VAL A 69 17.64 -36.74 -5.74
CA VAL A 69 17.91 -35.31 -5.56
C VAL A 69 19.22 -34.93 -6.25
N SER A 70 19.20 -33.81 -6.98
CA SER A 70 20.39 -33.24 -7.61
C SER A 70 21.53 -33.04 -6.59
N ARG A 71 22.77 -33.30 -7.01
CA ARG A 71 23.96 -33.01 -6.20
C ARG A 71 24.15 -31.53 -5.89
N ASP A 72 23.52 -30.64 -6.65
CA ASP A 72 23.51 -29.19 -6.40
C ASP A 72 22.72 -28.78 -5.15
N ILE A 73 21.99 -29.73 -4.53
CA ILE A 73 21.18 -29.51 -3.34
C ILE A 73 21.83 -30.19 -2.14
N ARG A 74 21.96 -29.44 -1.05
CA ARG A 74 22.44 -29.94 0.23
C ARG A 74 21.39 -29.74 1.31
N ASN A 75 21.50 -30.56 2.35
CA ASN A 75 20.76 -30.39 3.59
C ASN A 75 21.73 -29.90 4.67
N SER A 76 21.29 -28.97 5.51
CA SER A 76 21.98 -28.57 6.72
C SER A 76 21.03 -28.62 7.92
N PRO A 77 21.52 -29.02 9.11
CA PRO A 77 20.72 -28.99 10.32
C PRO A 77 20.50 -27.55 10.78
N GLY A 78 19.28 -27.25 11.25
CA GLY A 78 18.98 -25.94 11.83
C GLY A 78 19.20 -25.91 13.34
N SER A 79 19.53 -24.72 13.88
CA SER A 79 19.59 -24.52 15.33
C SER A 79 18.19 -24.36 15.91
N HIS A 80 17.89 -25.19 16.90
CA HIS A 80 16.65 -25.14 17.67
C HIS A 80 16.76 -24.05 18.74
N GLY A 81 15.68 -23.33 18.99
CA GLY A 81 15.64 -22.44 20.15
C GLY A 81 14.64 -21.30 20.08
N ARG A 82 14.53 -20.61 21.23
CA ARG A 82 13.76 -19.39 21.38
C ARG A 82 14.52 -18.20 20.80
N GLN A 83 13.84 -17.39 20.00
CA GLN A 83 14.37 -16.17 19.41
C GLN A 83 13.43 -15.01 19.72
N SER A 84 13.99 -13.88 20.15
CA SER A 84 13.27 -12.62 20.28
C SER A 84 13.94 -11.55 19.45
N SER A 85 13.13 -10.66 18.86
CA SER A 85 13.62 -9.47 18.16
C SER A 85 13.96 -8.31 19.10
N GLY A 86 13.47 -8.36 20.35
CA GLY A 86 13.29 -7.15 21.15
C GLY A 86 12.24 -6.21 20.55
N VAL A 87 12.23 -4.96 21.03
CA VAL A 87 11.27 -3.93 20.61
C VAL A 87 11.90 -3.07 19.52
N CYS A 88 11.32 -3.12 18.32
CA CYS A 88 11.81 -2.46 17.12
C CYS A 88 10.79 -1.46 16.58
N THR A 89 11.24 -0.49 15.82
CA THR A 89 10.40 0.32 14.93
C THR A 89 9.89 -0.52 13.76
N PHE A 90 8.91 0.01 13.00
CA PHE A 90 8.42 -0.64 11.78
C PHE A 90 9.57 -0.94 10.80
N SER A 91 10.42 0.05 10.51
CA SER A 91 11.53 -0.11 9.56
C SER A 91 12.58 -1.12 10.01
N GLU A 92 12.96 -1.11 11.29
CA GLU A 92 13.92 -2.08 11.86
C GLU A 92 13.39 -3.51 11.77
N MET A 93 12.09 -3.71 12.03
CA MET A 93 11.47 -5.04 11.91
C MET A 93 11.36 -5.50 10.45
N VAL A 94 11.11 -4.60 9.50
CA VAL A 94 11.16 -4.92 8.07
C VAL A 94 12.55 -5.37 7.68
N GLU A 95 13.58 -4.64 8.07
CA GLU A 95 14.98 -5.01 7.81
C GLU A 95 15.33 -6.38 8.43
N TYR A 96 14.87 -6.64 9.65
CA TYR A 96 15.04 -7.93 10.32
C TYR A 96 14.45 -9.09 9.51
N PHE A 97 13.22 -8.94 9.00
CA PHE A 97 12.57 -9.95 8.16
C PHE A 97 13.29 -10.13 6.82
N ASN A 98 13.67 -9.03 6.16
CA ASN A 98 14.34 -9.06 4.87
C ASN A 98 15.70 -9.77 4.97
N LYS A 99 16.49 -9.41 5.99
CA LYS A 99 17.80 -10.02 6.26
C LYS A 99 17.70 -11.52 6.54
N LYS A 100 16.65 -11.98 7.23
CA LYS A 100 16.43 -13.43 7.44
C LYS A 100 16.26 -14.19 6.12
N THR A 101 15.70 -13.55 5.10
CA THR A 101 15.45 -14.14 3.78
C THR A 101 16.59 -13.95 2.76
N ASP A 102 17.77 -13.49 3.20
CA ASP A 102 18.93 -13.09 2.36
C ASP A 102 18.64 -11.93 1.40
N LEU A 103 17.63 -11.10 1.71
CA LEU A 103 17.28 -9.92 0.94
C LEU A 103 17.75 -8.65 1.65
N SER A 104 18.13 -7.66 0.84
CA SER A 104 18.37 -6.30 1.30
C SER A 104 17.26 -5.38 0.79
N GLY A 105 16.95 -4.32 1.54
CA GLY A 105 15.96 -3.31 1.14
C GLY A 105 14.95 -2.98 2.23
N SER A 106 14.09 -2.00 1.93
CA SER A 106 13.15 -1.39 2.88
C SER A 106 11.68 -1.69 2.58
N SER A 107 11.38 -2.50 1.55
CA SER A 107 10.02 -2.87 1.21
C SER A 107 9.58 -4.06 2.08
N PRO A 108 8.41 -3.98 2.74
CA PRO A 108 7.94 -5.05 3.62
C PRO A 108 7.45 -6.26 2.81
N LEU A 109 8.04 -7.43 3.09
CA LEU A 109 7.68 -8.71 2.47
C LEU A 109 6.30 -9.21 2.90
N GLY A 110 5.73 -10.12 2.13
CA GLY A 110 4.46 -10.79 2.45
C GLY A 110 4.52 -11.60 3.74
N SER A 111 5.65 -12.21 4.04
CA SER A 111 5.88 -12.92 5.32
C SER A 111 5.81 -11.97 6.53
N PHE A 112 6.35 -10.75 6.40
CA PHE A 112 6.23 -9.69 7.42
C PHE A 112 4.79 -9.22 7.55
N ASN A 113 4.10 -8.95 6.43
CA ASN A 113 2.71 -8.48 6.47
C ASN A 113 1.78 -9.56 7.08
N SER A 114 1.98 -10.82 6.72
CA SER A 114 1.23 -11.96 7.26
C SER A 114 1.47 -12.17 8.75
N ALA A 115 2.73 -12.08 9.20
CA ALA A 115 3.11 -12.22 10.60
C ALA A 115 2.39 -11.22 11.50
N PHE A 116 2.35 -9.95 11.09
CA PHE A 116 1.74 -8.87 11.86
C PHE A 116 0.29 -8.54 11.44
N SER A 117 -0.29 -9.25 10.48
CA SER A 117 -1.63 -8.95 9.93
C SER A 117 -1.75 -7.50 9.46
N PHE A 118 -0.79 -7.05 8.65
CA PHE A 118 -0.77 -5.73 8.03
C PHE A 118 -1.56 -5.71 6.73
N SER A 119 -2.01 -4.51 6.33
CA SER A 119 -2.78 -4.31 5.11
C SER A 119 -1.93 -4.48 3.84
N GLY A 120 -0.61 -4.30 3.96
CA GLY A 120 0.35 -4.31 2.85
C GLY A 120 0.72 -2.90 2.37
N SER A 121 -0.06 -1.88 2.76
CA SER A 121 0.23 -0.48 2.52
C SER A 121 1.28 0.02 3.52
N LYS A 122 2.55 0.04 3.07
CA LYS A 122 3.71 0.43 3.87
C LYS A 122 3.51 1.76 4.61
N HIS A 123 2.93 2.77 3.94
CA HIS A 123 2.78 4.11 4.53
C HIS A 123 1.67 4.15 5.59
N ILE A 124 0.54 3.48 5.37
CA ILE A 124 -0.55 3.39 6.35
C ILE A 124 -0.10 2.54 7.55
N ASP A 125 0.45 1.36 7.28
CA ASP A 125 0.85 0.39 8.30
C ASP A 125 1.97 0.98 9.19
N ALA A 126 2.94 1.69 8.61
CA ALA A 126 3.99 2.35 9.37
C ALA A 126 3.47 3.53 10.20
N ALA A 127 2.56 4.35 9.66
CA ALA A 127 2.02 5.51 10.37
C ALA A 127 1.18 5.13 11.60
N MET A 128 0.51 3.97 11.56
CA MET A 128 -0.31 3.45 12.66
C MET A 128 0.51 2.68 13.71
N THR A 129 1.78 2.35 13.43
CA THR A 129 2.61 1.47 14.26
C THR A 129 3.67 2.24 15.02
N LYS A 130 3.63 2.15 16.36
CA LYS A 130 4.67 2.70 17.25
C LYS A 130 5.89 1.78 17.32
N THR A 131 5.67 0.53 17.71
CA THR A 131 6.71 -0.50 17.81
C THR A 131 6.18 -1.88 17.47
N LEU A 132 7.08 -2.77 17.08
CA LEU A 132 6.85 -4.18 16.78
C LEU A 132 7.81 -5.04 17.58
N SER A 133 7.32 -6.19 18.04
CA SER A 133 8.15 -7.19 18.70
C SER A 133 7.72 -8.59 18.29
N MET A 134 8.66 -9.53 18.31
CA MET A 134 8.38 -10.96 18.25
C MET A 134 9.15 -11.73 19.31
N ASP A 135 8.55 -12.82 19.77
CA ASP A 135 9.17 -13.84 20.60
C ASP A 135 8.60 -15.19 20.20
N GLY A 136 9.46 -16.12 19.82
CA GLY A 136 9.02 -17.39 19.25
C GLY A 136 10.04 -18.49 19.36
N TYR A 137 9.53 -19.72 19.39
CA TYR A 137 10.34 -20.93 19.37
C TYR A 137 10.40 -21.50 17.95
N TYR A 138 11.60 -21.86 17.52
CA TYR A 138 11.86 -22.43 16.19
C TYR A 138 12.45 -23.82 16.34
N ILE A 139 11.88 -24.77 15.59
CA ILE A 139 12.26 -26.19 15.55
C ILE A 139 12.56 -26.54 14.08
N PRO A 140 13.67 -26.05 13.50
CA PRO A 140 14.06 -26.39 12.14
C PRO A 140 14.63 -27.82 12.10
N LEU A 141 13.99 -28.71 11.33
CA LEU A 141 14.40 -30.11 11.20
C LEU A 141 15.41 -30.29 10.07
N ALA A 142 15.18 -29.64 8.93
CA ALA A 142 16.05 -29.69 7.76
C ALA A 142 16.03 -28.37 6.99
N LYS A 143 17.18 -27.92 6.53
CA LYS A 143 17.32 -26.80 5.59
C LYS A 143 17.89 -27.33 4.28
N VAL A 144 17.04 -27.44 3.27
CA VAL A 144 17.46 -27.77 1.91
C VAL A 144 17.83 -26.50 1.17
N GLU A 145 19.00 -26.46 0.55
CA GLU A 145 19.50 -25.26 -0.13
C GLU A 145 20.33 -25.59 -1.37
N LEU A 146 20.30 -24.68 -2.33
CA LEU A 146 21.15 -24.71 -3.50
C LEU A 146 22.59 -24.34 -3.12
N PHE A 147 23.55 -25.19 -3.48
CA PHE A 147 24.97 -24.97 -3.25
C PHE A 147 25.76 -24.71 -4.55
N ARG A 148 25.06 -24.52 -5.66
CA ARG A 148 25.67 -24.24 -6.97
C ARG A 148 26.06 -22.77 -7.10
N SER A 149 27.26 -22.50 -7.62
CA SER A 149 27.70 -21.16 -8.04
C SER A 149 28.42 -21.27 -9.39
N PRO A 150 28.03 -20.48 -10.41
CA PRO A 150 26.94 -19.51 -10.43
C PRO A 150 25.56 -20.15 -10.58
N LEU A 151 24.51 -19.47 -10.09
CA LEU A 151 23.12 -19.80 -10.38
C LEU A 151 22.76 -19.28 -11.77
N LEU A 152 22.27 -20.16 -12.66
CA LEU A 152 21.96 -19.82 -14.05
C LEU A 152 20.46 -19.97 -14.32
N LEU A 153 19.84 -18.94 -14.89
CA LEU A 153 18.47 -19.02 -15.39
C LEU A 153 18.40 -19.88 -16.66
N GLN A 154 17.28 -20.59 -16.82
CA GLN A 154 16.93 -21.25 -18.06
C GLN A 154 16.72 -20.23 -19.19
N ASP A 155 17.03 -20.61 -20.43
CA ASP A 155 17.03 -19.67 -21.55
C ASP A 155 15.61 -19.27 -22.00
N ASN A 156 14.59 -20.06 -21.69
CA ASN A 156 13.18 -19.66 -21.85
C ASN A 156 12.84 -18.46 -20.93
N VAL A 157 13.33 -18.43 -19.69
CA VAL A 157 13.09 -17.32 -18.74
C VAL A 157 13.79 -16.05 -19.23
N LYS A 158 15.05 -16.15 -19.67
CA LYS A 158 15.79 -15.02 -20.24
C LYS A 158 15.10 -14.44 -21.47
N ARG A 159 14.61 -15.30 -22.36
CA ARG A 159 13.86 -14.88 -23.58
C ARG A 159 12.51 -14.25 -23.27
N ALA A 160 11.91 -14.55 -22.12
CA ALA A 160 10.63 -13.96 -21.71
C ALA A 160 10.77 -12.53 -21.16
N VAL A 161 11.99 -12.04 -20.91
CA VAL A 161 12.21 -10.68 -20.40
C VAL A 161 11.82 -9.65 -21.47
N PRO A 162 10.87 -8.73 -21.18
CA PRO A 162 10.47 -7.70 -22.13
C PRO A 162 11.62 -6.74 -22.43
N THR A 163 11.85 -6.43 -23.70
CA THR A 163 12.94 -5.54 -24.16
C THR A 163 12.66 -4.06 -23.99
N SER A 164 11.41 -3.68 -23.71
CA SER A 164 10.95 -2.30 -23.53
C SER A 164 9.94 -2.19 -22.39
N TRP A 165 9.56 -0.97 -22.01
CA TRP A 165 8.46 -0.75 -21.07
C TRP A 165 7.10 -1.10 -21.71
N ASP A 166 6.75 -2.39 -21.63
CA ASP A 166 5.46 -2.95 -22.01
C ASP A 166 4.71 -3.49 -20.78
N PRO A 167 3.74 -2.74 -20.23
CA PRO A 167 3.02 -3.11 -19.01
C PRO A 167 2.38 -4.50 -19.02
N ALA A 168 1.85 -4.95 -20.17
CA ALA A 168 1.21 -6.26 -20.28
C ALA A 168 2.23 -7.40 -20.15
N SER A 169 3.31 -7.37 -20.92
CA SER A 169 4.37 -8.39 -20.85
C SER A 169 5.10 -8.36 -19.51
N LEU A 170 5.32 -7.18 -18.92
CA LEU A 170 5.95 -7.04 -17.60
C LEU A 170 5.08 -7.65 -16.49
N ALA A 171 3.77 -7.36 -16.49
CA ALA A 171 2.84 -7.95 -15.53
C ALA A 171 2.76 -9.47 -15.68
N SER A 172 2.64 -9.96 -16.93
CA SER A 172 2.62 -11.39 -17.24
C SER A 172 3.91 -12.11 -16.79
N PHE A 173 5.07 -11.47 -16.98
CA PHE A 173 6.34 -12.02 -16.50
C PHE A 173 6.33 -12.19 -14.97
N ILE A 174 5.94 -11.15 -14.23
CA ILE A 174 5.88 -11.18 -12.75
C ILE A 174 4.87 -12.21 -12.27
N GLU A 175 3.71 -12.30 -12.90
CA GLU A 175 2.68 -13.29 -12.56
C GLU A 175 3.18 -14.73 -12.76
N THR A 176 3.90 -14.97 -13.87
CA THR A 176 4.36 -16.30 -14.31
C THR A 176 5.61 -16.77 -13.57
N PHE A 177 6.59 -15.89 -13.42
CA PHE A 177 7.93 -16.22 -12.89
C PHE A 177 8.15 -15.69 -11.48
N GLY A 178 7.29 -14.81 -10.97
CA GLY A 178 7.48 -14.16 -9.67
C GLY A 178 8.50 -13.03 -9.73
N THR A 179 8.86 -12.55 -8.54
CA THR A 179 9.84 -11.46 -8.35
C THR A 179 11.22 -11.98 -7.98
N HIS A 180 11.28 -13.14 -7.33
CA HIS A 180 12.50 -13.75 -6.82
C HIS A 180 12.56 -15.24 -7.15
N VAL A 181 13.71 -15.87 -6.92
CA VAL A 181 13.93 -17.31 -7.03
C VAL A 181 14.25 -17.89 -5.67
N ILE A 182 13.67 -19.05 -5.34
CA ILE A 182 13.89 -19.75 -4.06
C ILE A 182 15.28 -20.39 -4.05
N THR A 183 16.11 -20.05 -3.07
CA THR A 183 17.47 -20.58 -2.90
C THR A 183 17.59 -21.57 -1.75
N SER A 184 16.78 -21.42 -0.70
CA SER A 184 16.65 -22.42 0.35
C SER A 184 15.23 -22.52 0.90
N VAL A 185 14.90 -23.68 1.45
CA VAL A 185 13.66 -23.96 2.18
C VAL A 185 14.01 -24.65 3.49
N THR A 186 13.47 -24.14 4.60
CA THR A 186 13.60 -24.78 5.91
C THR A 186 12.29 -25.43 6.32
N VAL A 187 12.35 -26.72 6.60
CA VAL A 187 11.24 -27.58 7.03
C VAL A 187 11.34 -27.80 8.54
N GLY A 188 10.21 -27.70 9.24
CA GLY A 188 10.14 -27.93 10.67
C GLY A 188 8.88 -27.33 11.29
N GLY A 189 9.04 -26.72 12.47
CA GLY A 189 7.97 -26.07 13.21
C GLY A 189 8.37 -24.70 13.76
N LYS A 190 7.41 -23.78 13.88
CA LYS A 190 7.57 -22.53 14.62
C LYS A 190 6.29 -22.16 15.37
N ASP A 191 6.46 -21.63 16.59
CA ASP A 191 5.38 -21.09 17.42
C ASP A 191 5.83 -19.69 17.87
N VAL A 192 5.22 -18.66 17.28
CA VAL A 192 5.71 -17.28 17.38
C VAL A 192 4.58 -16.35 17.81
N ILE A 193 4.91 -15.45 18.73
CA ILE A 193 4.06 -14.38 19.21
C ILE A 193 4.55 -13.09 18.58
N TYR A 194 3.66 -12.42 17.85
CA TYR A 194 3.88 -11.12 17.27
C TYR A 194 3.08 -10.07 18.03
N VAL A 195 3.73 -8.98 18.42
CA VAL A 195 3.09 -7.89 19.18
C VAL A 195 3.21 -6.60 18.41
N LYS A 196 2.07 -5.96 18.14
CA LYS A 196 1.96 -4.63 17.54
C LYS A 196 1.56 -3.62 18.59
N GLN A 197 2.37 -2.58 18.75
CA GLN A 197 2.00 -1.40 19.53
C GLN A 197 1.52 -0.30 18.57
N HIS A 198 0.28 0.16 18.74
CA HIS A 198 -0.29 1.24 17.94
C HIS A 198 0.27 2.60 18.35
N GLN A 199 0.24 3.57 17.43
CA GLN A 199 0.78 4.91 17.64
C GLN A 199 0.11 5.67 18.81
N SER A 200 -1.15 5.35 19.11
CA SER A 200 -1.92 5.88 20.25
C SER A 200 -1.43 5.41 21.62
N SER A 201 -0.73 4.27 21.68
CA SER A 201 -0.32 3.65 22.95
C SER A 201 0.59 4.55 23.78
N ALA A 202 0.25 4.74 25.06
CA ALA A 202 1.09 5.45 26.04
C ALA A 202 2.30 4.64 26.54
N LEU A 203 2.28 3.30 26.44
CA LEU A 203 3.34 2.43 26.95
C LEU A 203 4.75 2.79 26.39
N SER A 204 5.74 2.71 27.28
CA SER A 204 7.16 2.88 26.97
C SER A 204 7.78 1.64 26.33
N LYS A 205 8.98 1.80 25.74
CA LYS A 205 9.75 0.69 25.16
C LYS A 205 10.12 -0.38 26.20
N MET A 206 10.38 0.02 27.46
CA MET A 206 10.71 -0.89 28.56
C MET A 206 9.51 -1.74 28.97
N GLU A 207 8.34 -1.12 29.15
CA GLU A 207 7.10 -1.82 29.49
C GLU A 207 6.70 -2.80 28.38
N MET A 208 6.83 -2.40 27.11
CA MET A 208 6.59 -3.29 25.98
C MET A 208 7.54 -4.49 25.95
N LYS A 209 8.83 -4.26 26.24
CA LYS A 209 9.82 -5.34 26.31
C LYS A 209 9.46 -6.35 27.40
N ASN A 210 9.12 -5.87 28.60
CA ASN A 210 8.72 -6.73 29.72
C ASN A 210 7.45 -7.51 29.38
N TYR A 211 6.46 -6.84 28.78
CA TYR A 211 5.21 -7.48 28.36
C TYR A 211 5.43 -8.64 27.38
N VAL A 212 6.23 -8.42 26.34
CA VAL A 212 6.54 -9.46 25.34
C VAL A 212 7.26 -10.63 26.00
N GLN A 213 8.21 -10.35 26.89
CA GLN A 213 8.93 -11.38 27.64
C GLN A 213 8.00 -12.20 28.53
N ASP A 214 7.07 -11.55 29.23
CA ASP A 214 6.13 -12.21 30.14
C ASP A 214 5.16 -13.12 29.39
N ILE A 215 4.58 -12.64 28.27
CA ILE A 215 3.71 -13.48 27.42
C ILE A 215 4.50 -14.64 26.83
N GLY A 216 5.70 -14.39 26.33
CA GLY A 216 6.57 -15.45 25.79
C GLY A 216 6.91 -16.49 26.85
N ASN A 217 7.25 -16.06 28.07
CA ASN A 217 7.51 -16.97 29.18
C ASN A 217 6.27 -17.81 29.49
N GLN A 218 5.09 -17.21 29.59
CA GLN A 218 3.85 -17.95 29.83
C GLN A 218 3.54 -18.94 28.71
N ARG A 219 3.75 -18.56 27.44
CA ARG A 219 3.48 -19.41 26.28
C ARG A 219 4.43 -20.61 26.19
N PHE A 220 5.70 -20.40 26.51
CA PHE A 220 6.78 -21.39 26.32
C PHE A 220 7.24 -22.04 27.63
N SER A 221 6.54 -21.84 28.75
CA SER A 221 6.83 -22.54 30.01
C SER A 221 6.26 -23.95 30.00
N ASP A 222 7.07 -24.91 30.45
CA ASP A 222 6.67 -26.31 30.65
C ASP A 222 5.69 -26.43 31.82
N THR A 223 4.41 -26.24 31.56
CA THR A 223 3.36 -26.51 32.55
C THR A 223 2.86 -27.95 32.38
N GLU A 224 3.74 -28.94 32.54
CA GLU A 224 3.36 -30.37 32.44
C GLU A 224 2.56 -30.88 33.67
N GLY A 225 2.03 -30.02 34.55
CA GLY A 225 1.65 -30.44 35.91
C GLY A 225 0.35 -29.94 36.54
N HIS A 226 -0.60 -29.29 35.83
CA HIS A 226 -1.86 -28.91 36.46
C HIS A 226 -3.09 -29.46 35.72
N THR A 227 -3.45 -30.70 36.08
CA THR A 227 -4.85 -31.10 36.17
C THR A 227 -5.58 -30.07 37.03
N SER A 228 -6.54 -29.35 36.45
CA SER A 228 -7.35 -28.39 37.20
C SER A 228 -8.26 -29.14 38.18
N SER A 229 -7.78 -29.36 39.39
CA SER A 229 -8.58 -29.83 40.51
C SER A 229 -8.23 -29.04 41.77
N GLY A 230 -8.96 -27.93 41.98
CA GLY A 230 -9.27 -27.30 43.27
C GLY A 230 -8.48 -26.04 43.68
N PRO A 231 -9.06 -25.14 44.50
CA PRO A 231 -10.37 -24.51 44.39
C PRO A 231 -10.26 -23.00 44.11
N LEU A 232 -11.23 -22.51 43.35
CA LEU A 232 -11.48 -21.10 43.05
C LEU A 232 -11.62 -20.26 44.33
N LYS A 233 -10.68 -19.35 44.59
CA LYS A 233 -10.98 -18.13 45.35
C LYS A 233 -11.42 -17.05 44.37
N ILE A 234 -12.68 -17.14 43.96
CA ILE A 234 -13.40 -16.02 43.34
C ILE A 234 -13.55 -14.96 44.43
N LYS A 235 -12.81 -13.86 44.29
CA LYS A 235 -13.22 -12.61 44.89
C LYS A 235 -13.80 -11.78 43.77
N ASP A 236 -15.12 -11.77 43.73
CA ASP A 236 -15.95 -10.99 42.82
C ASP A 236 -15.43 -9.56 42.68
N LYS A 237 -15.08 -9.21 41.45
CA LYS A 237 -15.47 -7.94 40.82
C LYS A 237 -15.69 -8.20 39.34
N SER A 238 -16.95 -8.45 39.03
CA SER A 238 -17.57 -8.47 37.72
C SER A 238 -17.14 -7.28 36.85
N ALA A 239 -16.40 -7.57 35.78
CA ALA A 239 -16.37 -6.77 34.55
C ALA A 239 -15.93 -7.70 33.40
N ASP A 240 -16.91 -8.06 32.56
CA ASP A 240 -16.86 -8.70 31.25
C ASP A 240 -15.59 -9.45 30.82
N ALA A 241 -15.69 -10.78 30.82
CA ALA A 241 -14.83 -11.70 30.08
C ALA A 241 -15.19 -11.71 28.56
N GLY A 242 -15.26 -10.53 27.95
CA GLY A 242 -15.61 -10.36 26.54
C GLY A 242 -14.79 -9.26 25.90
N ILE A 243 -14.30 -9.52 24.69
CA ILE A 243 -13.53 -8.63 23.80
C ILE A 243 -12.00 -8.67 24.03
N PHE A 244 -11.39 -9.82 23.74
CA PHE A 244 -9.99 -9.86 23.30
C PHE A 244 -9.95 -9.57 21.79
N ASN A 245 -9.26 -8.51 21.37
CA ASN A 245 -8.88 -8.29 19.96
C ASN A 245 -7.70 -9.19 19.55
N SER A 246 -7.76 -10.50 19.87
CA SER A 246 -6.80 -11.50 19.43
C SER A 246 -7.18 -12.01 18.04
N GLN A 247 -6.37 -11.69 17.03
CA GLN A 247 -6.59 -12.18 15.67
C GLN A 247 -5.75 -13.44 15.39
N GLY A 248 -6.35 -14.63 15.52
CA GLY A 248 -5.73 -15.91 15.12
C GLY A 248 -6.65 -17.12 15.33
N ILE A 249 -6.55 -18.13 14.45
CA ILE A 249 -7.40 -19.34 14.40
C ILE A 249 -6.87 -20.48 15.31
N TYR A 250 -5.83 -20.23 16.13
CA TYR A 250 -5.12 -21.26 16.88
C TYR A 250 -5.45 -21.22 18.39
N PRO A 251 -5.33 -22.34 19.12
CA PRO A 251 -5.64 -22.41 20.55
C PRO A 251 -4.82 -21.38 21.35
N GLN A 252 -5.55 -20.43 21.93
CA GLN A 252 -5.01 -19.31 22.70
C GLN A 252 -4.70 -19.77 24.13
N PRO A 253 -3.62 -19.29 24.76
CA PRO A 253 -3.41 -19.52 26.19
C PRO A 253 -4.55 -18.89 27.01
N THR A 254 -5.06 -19.62 28.00
CA THR A 254 -6.24 -19.28 28.80
C THR A 254 -6.06 -18.03 29.69
N SER A 255 -4.84 -17.48 29.80
CA SER A 255 -4.53 -16.29 30.58
C SER A 255 -3.29 -15.57 30.05
N ALA A 256 -3.47 -14.54 29.22
CA ALA A 256 -2.40 -13.58 28.92
C ALA A 256 -2.26 -12.57 30.08
N PRO A 257 -1.04 -12.12 30.44
CA PRO A 257 -0.85 -11.21 31.57
C PRO A 257 -1.58 -9.89 31.32
N TYR A 258 -2.30 -9.39 32.34
CA TYR A 258 -3.08 -8.16 32.25
C TYR A 258 -2.18 -6.94 32.43
N LEU A 259 -2.11 -6.10 31.41
CA LEU A 259 -1.59 -4.74 31.52
C LEU A 259 -2.77 -3.78 31.47
N SER A 260 -2.79 -2.81 32.38
CA SER A 260 -3.71 -1.68 32.31
C SER A 260 -3.39 -0.86 31.04
N GLY A 261 -4.39 -0.60 30.17
CA GLY A 261 -4.23 0.21 28.94
C GLY A 261 -4.15 -0.57 27.62
N LYS A 262 -4.70 -1.79 27.54
CA LYS A 262 -4.60 -2.72 26.39
C LYS A 262 -5.33 -2.33 25.09
N GLU A 263 -6.08 -1.24 25.03
CA GLU A 263 -6.82 -0.88 23.80
C GLU A 263 -5.87 -0.66 22.59
N ASP A 264 -4.61 -0.25 22.85
CA ASP A 264 -3.64 0.12 21.81
C ASP A 264 -2.53 -0.91 21.55
N VAL A 265 -2.67 -2.16 22.01
CA VAL A 265 -1.70 -3.24 21.74
C VAL A 265 -2.39 -4.48 21.18
N THR A 266 -1.93 -4.97 20.04
CA THR A 266 -2.44 -6.20 19.42
C THR A 266 -1.42 -7.33 19.56
N VAL A 267 -1.87 -8.47 20.10
CA VAL A 267 -1.05 -9.70 20.22
C VAL A 267 -1.58 -10.74 19.23
N ILE A 268 -0.68 -11.32 18.45
CA ILE A 268 -0.98 -12.24 17.36
C ILE A 268 -0.16 -13.51 17.57
N PHE A 269 -0.85 -14.64 17.71
CA PHE A 269 -0.21 -15.96 17.79
C PHE A 269 -0.22 -16.61 16.41
N ARG A 270 0.94 -17.10 15.98
CA ARG A 270 1.12 -17.79 14.70
C ARG A 270 1.96 -19.04 14.92
N ARG A 271 1.39 -20.18 14.56
CA ARG A 271 2.03 -21.48 14.59
C ARG A 271 2.08 -22.06 13.18
N ARG A 272 3.11 -22.85 12.90
CA ARG A 272 3.28 -23.54 11.63
C ARG A 272 4.10 -24.81 11.82
N GLY A 273 3.66 -25.92 11.21
CA GLY A 273 4.21 -27.26 11.42
C GLY A 273 3.78 -27.85 12.77
N GLY A 274 3.73 -29.18 12.87
CA GLY A 274 3.12 -29.91 13.98
C GLY A 274 1.59 -29.93 13.93
N ASP A 275 0.98 -30.44 15.00
CA ASP A 275 -0.48 -30.46 15.17
C ASP A 275 -0.97 -29.14 15.77
N ASP A 276 -1.67 -28.36 14.95
CA ASP A 276 -2.22 -27.06 15.34
C ASP A 276 -3.32 -27.14 16.41
N LEU A 277 -3.90 -28.33 16.66
CA LEU A 277 -4.92 -28.53 17.70
C LEU A 277 -4.32 -28.61 19.11
N GLU A 278 -3.04 -28.94 19.23
CA GLU A 278 -2.39 -29.15 20.52
C GLU A 278 -2.13 -27.83 21.25
N GLN A 279 -2.72 -27.61 22.43
CA GLN A 279 -2.63 -26.29 23.09
C GLN A 279 -1.26 -26.04 23.72
N SER A 280 -0.67 -27.07 24.32
CA SER A 280 0.61 -26.99 25.02
C SER A 280 1.75 -26.86 24.01
N HIS A 281 2.65 -25.90 24.24
CA HIS A 281 3.84 -25.73 23.42
C HIS A 281 4.71 -26.99 23.41
N THR A 282 4.96 -27.59 24.58
CA THR A 282 5.83 -28.76 24.75
C THR A 282 5.25 -29.99 24.04
N ARG A 283 3.94 -30.20 24.10
CA ARG A 283 3.27 -31.28 23.37
C ARG A 283 3.27 -31.03 21.87
N TRP A 284 2.95 -29.80 21.45
CA TRP A 284 3.03 -29.41 20.04
C TRP A 284 4.44 -29.64 19.47
N ALA A 285 5.49 -29.24 20.18
CA ALA A 285 6.87 -29.40 19.76
C ALA A 285 7.24 -30.88 19.46
N ARG A 286 6.65 -31.84 20.19
CA ARG A 286 6.84 -33.28 19.95
C ARG A 286 6.19 -33.74 18.63
N THR A 287 5.13 -33.08 18.18
CA THR A 287 4.43 -33.40 16.92
C THR A 287 5.11 -32.81 15.67
N VAL A 288 6.03 -31.87 15.83
CA VAL A 288 6.68 -31.20 14.69
C VAL A 288 7.47 -32.18 13.81
N ARG A 289 8.13 -33.18 14.41
CA ARG A 289 8.90 -34.18 13.66
C ARG A 289 8.04 -35.01 12.71
N SER A 290 6.84 -35.38 13.15
CA SER A 290 5.92 -36.23 12.39
C SER A 290 5.04 -35.45 11.40
N SER A 291 4.88 -34.15 11.56
CA SER A 291 4.07 -33.33 10.67
C SER A 291 4.69 -31.94 10.42
N PRO A 292 5.90 -31.84 9.88
CA PRO A 292 6.55 -30.55 9.66
C PRO A 292 5.91 -29.77 8.51
N ASP A 293 6.16 -28.46 8.49
CA ASP A 293 5.82 -27.56 7.38
C ASP A 293 7.01 -26.63 7.08
N VAL A 294 6.94 -25.89 5.98
CA VAL A 294 7.92 -24.89 5.61
C VAL A 294 7.84 -23.68 6.54
N VAL A 295 8.86 -23.48 7.35
CA VAL A 295 8.90 -22.40 8.35
C VAL A 295 9.63 -21.15 7.87
N HIS A 296 10.52 -21.32 6.89
CA HIS A 296 11.40 -20.27 6.36
C HIS A 296 11.86 -20.56 4.92
N MET A 297 12.14 -19.51 4.16
CA MET A 297 12.68 -19.56 2.80
C MET A 297 13.71 -18.44 2.62
N THR A 298 14.72 -18.66 1.78
CA THR A 298 15.64 -17.59 1.31
C THR A 298 15.53 -17.44 -0.20
N PHE A 299 15.87 -16.25 -0.68
CA PHE A 299 15.61 -15.86 -2.06
C PHE A 299 16.79 -15.13 -2.70
N VAL A 300 16.81 -15.12 -4.03
CA VAL A 300 17.64 -14.20 -4.83
C VAL A 300 16.72 -13.44 -5.79
N PRO A 301 16.87 -12.10 -5.96
CA PRO A 301 16.08 -11.36 -6.95
C PRO A 301 16.30 -11.92 -8.34
N ILE A 302 15.22 -12.15 -9.10
CA ILE A 302 15.33 -12.73 -10.46
C ILE A 302 16.17 -11.82 -11.38
N THR A 303 16.13 -10.51 -11.14
CA THR A 303 16.90 -9.50 -11.85
C THR A 303 18.41 -9.67 -11.68
N ASP A 304 18.88 -10.15 -10.53
CA ASP A 304 20.31 -10.32 -10.27
C ASP A 304 20.90 -11.45 -11.11
N LEU A 305 20.05 -12.39 -11.54
CA LEU A 305 20.39 -13.51 -12.40
C LEU A 305 20.31 -13.18 -13.91
N LEU A 306 19.85 -11.99 -14.28
CA LEU A 306 19.63 -11.54 -15.67
C LEU A 306 20.78 -10.67 -16.22
N ASN A 307 22.01 -10.86 -15.75
CA ASN A 307 23.15 -10.07 -16.21
C ASN A 307 23.35 -10.16 -17.73
N GLY A 308 23.49 -9.01 -18.39
CA GLY A 308 23.63 -8.92 -19.84
C GLY A 308 22.33 -9.12 -20.64
N THR A 309 21.16 -9.30 -19.99
CA THR A 309 19.88 -9.45 -20.70
C THR A 309 19.29 -8.07 -21.04
N PRO A 310 19.00 -7.77 -22.32
CA PRO A 310 18.31 -6.54 -22.72
C PRO A 310 16.96 -6.40 -22.01
N GLY A 311 16.60 -5.18 -21.58
CA GLY A 311 15.32 -4.92 -20.91
C GLY A 311 15.25 -5.27 -19.42
N LYS A 312 16.33 -5.82 -18.82
CA LYS A 312 16.44 -6.08 -17.37
C LYS A 312 16.04 -4.87 -16.53
N ASP A 313 16.42 -3.66 -16.91
CA ASP A 313 16.12 -2.44 -16.15
C ASP A 313 14.63 -2.12 -16.11
N HIS A 314 13.89 -2.41 -17.19
CA HIS A 314 12.44 -2.27 -17.22
C HIS A 314 11.77 -3.26 -16.28
N LEU A 315 12.22 -4.52 -16.30
CA LEU A 315 11.73 -5.55 -15.38
C LEU A 315 12.06 -5.21 -13.92
N ALA A 316 13.29 -4.79 -13.63
CA ALA A 316 13.70 -4.39 -12.28
C ALA A 316 12.85 -3.22 -11.76
N ARG A 317 12.59 -2.22 -12.60
CA ARG A 317 11.69 -1.12 -12.25
C ARG A 317 10.26 -1.60 -12.02
N ALA A 318 9.72 -2.49 -12.86
CA ALA A 318 8.37 -3.03 -12.68
C ALA A 318 8.23 -3.83 -11.38
N ILE A 319 9.20 -4.71 -11.07
CA ILE A 319 9.25 -5.46 -9.82
C ILE A 319 9.36 -4.51 -8.62
N SER A 320 10.23 -3.50 -8.68
CA SER A 320 10.37 -2.51 -7.60
C SER A 320 9.05 -1.79 -7.31
N LEU A 321 8.33 -1.36 -8.34
CA LEU A 321 7.01 -0.72 -8.17
C LEU A 321 5.97 -1.71 -7.61
N TYR A 322 5.99 -2.96 -8.07
CA TYR A 322 5.09 -4.00 -7.58
C TYR A 322 5.32 -4.33 -6.09
N LEU A 323 6.57 -4.40 -5.64
CA LEU A 323 6.92 -4.66 -4.23
C LEU A 323 6.64 -3.45 -3.32
N GLU A 324 6.82 -2.23 -3.82
CA GLU A 324 6.60 -1.01 -3.05
C GLU A 324 5.11 -0.69 -2.87
N TYR A 325 4.33 -0.75 -3.96
CA TYR A 325 2.92 -0.33 -3.96
C TYR A 325 1.93 -1.48 -3.78
N LYS A 326 2.36 -2.73 -3.99
CA LYS A 326 1.55 -3.96 -3.85
C LYS A 326 0.15 -3.86 -4.48
N PRO A 327 0.01 -3.44 -5.75
CA PRO A 327 -1.27 -3.61 -6.44
C PRO A 327 -1.63 -5.10 -6.49
N GLN A 328 -2.92 -5.41 -6.59
CA GLN A 328 -3.36 -6.78 -6.89
C GLN A 328 -2.75 -7.24 -8.22
N ILE A 329 -2.42 -8.53 -8.34
CA ILE A 329 -1.68 -9.02 -9.51
C ILE A 329 -2.47 -8.84 -10.81
N GLU A 330 -3.80 -8.96 -10.73
CA GLU A 330 -4.75 -8.74 -11.83
C GLU A 330 -4.78 -7.27 -12.28
N GLU A 331 -4.41 -6.35 -11.38
CA GLU A 331 -4.38 -4.91 -11.63
C GLU A 331 -3.00 -4.41 -12.06
N LEU A 332 -1.97 -5.25 -11.98
CA LEU A 332 -0.58 -4.84 -12.17
C LEU A 332 -0.35 -4.23 -13.56
N ARG A 333 -0.98 -4.78 -14.60
CA ARG A 333 -0.92 -4.20 -15.95
C ARG A 333 -1.41 -2.75 -15.96
N TYR A 334 -2.62 -2.50 -15.45
CA TYR A 334 -3.21 -1.15 -15.43
C TYR A 334 -2.42 -0.21 -14.53
N PHE A 335 -1.95 -0.71 -13.40
CA PHE A 335 -1.08 0.04 -12.51
C PHE A 335 0.18 0.51 -13.26
N LEU A 336 0.89 -0.39 -13.97
CA LEU A 336 2.11 -0.09 -14.73
C LEU A 336 1.87 0.88 -15.90
N GLU A 337 0.72 0.79 -16.59
CA GLU A 337 0.29 1.76 -17.62
C GLU A 337 0.18 3.19 -17.07
N PHE A 338 -0.20 3.34 -15.81
CA PHE A 338 -0.42 4.63 -15.14
C PHE A 338 0.81 5.13 -14.37
N GLN A 339 1.97 4.46 -14.48
CA GLN A 339 3.25 4.93 -13.92
C GLN A 339 3.91 6.00 -14.80
N ILE A 340 3.11 7.01 -15.16
CA ILE A 340 3.47 8.17 -15.95
C ILE A 340 3.61 9.36 -15.00
N PRO A 341 4.57 10.27 -15.22
CA PRO A 341 4.68 11.50 -14.44
C PRO A 341 3.37 12.29 -14.42
N ARG A 342 3.00 12.80 -13.24
CA ARG A 342 1.85 13.67 -13.00
C ARG A 342 2.33 15.11 -12.89
N ILE A 343 1.65 16.03 -13.55
CA ILE A 343 1.91 17.48 -13.44
C ILE A 343 0.61 18.23 -13.18
N TRP A 344 0.72 19.42 -12.57
CA TRP A 344 -0.41 20.31 -12.32
C TRP A 344 -0.50 21.37 -13.42
N ALA A 345 -1.71 21.57 -13.95
CA ALA A 345 -2.06 22.65 -14.85
C ALA A 345 -2.94 23.70 -14.12
N PRO A 346 -2.78 25.00 -14.41
CA PRO A 346 -1.80 25.57 -15.34
C PRO A 346 -0.36 25.52 -14.80
N VAL A 347 0.59 25.21 -15.68
CA VAL A 347 2.02 25.21 -15.35
C VAL A 347 2.46 26.67 -15.25
N HIS A 348 2.80 27.12 -14.05
CA HIS A 348 3.28 28.46 -13.83
C HIS A 348 4.80 28.51 -14.01
N ASP A 349 5.25 28.99 -15.16
CA ASP A 349 6.65 29.39 -15.31
C ASP A 349 6.88 30.64 -14.47
N LYS A 350 7.66 30.50 -13.39
CA LYS A 350 8.13 31.64 -12.59
C LYS A 350 9.19 32.41 -13.37
N ILE A 351 8.86 32.95 -14.54
CA ILE A 351 9.73 33.93 -15.22
C ILE A 351 9.59 35.24 -14.43
N PRO A 352 10.66 35.73 -13.77
CA PRO A 352 10.61 37.01 -13.07
C PRO A 352 10.30 38.12 -14.07
N GLY A 353 9.22 38.88 -13.87
CA GLY A 353 8.92 40.09 -14.63
C GLY A 353 7.75 40.04 -15.61
N HIS A 354 7.17 38.87 -15.91
CA HIS A 354 5.90 38.81 -16.67
C HIS A 354 4.69 38.91 -15.72
N GLN A 355 4.35 40.14 -15.32
CA GLN A 355 3.05 40.40 -14.71
C GLN A 355 1.99 40.33 -15.82
N ARG A 356 1.27 39.19 -15.92
CA ARG A 356 0.05 39.13 -16.74
C ARG A 356 -0.87 40.29 -16.30
N LYS A 357 -1.34 41.11 -17.24
CA LYS A 357 -2.36 42.15 -16.98
C LYS A 357 -3.50 41.52 -16.19
N GLU A 358 -3.79 42.06 -15.01
CA GLU A 358 -4.77 41.46 -14.10
C GLU A 358 -6.16 41.49 -14.75
N PRO A 359 -6.79 40.34 -15.02
CA PRO A 359 -8.18 40.34 -15.45
C PRO A 359 -9.05 40.91 -14.33
N VAL A 360 -10.12 41.61 -14.68
CA VAL A 360 -11.17 42.04 -13.74
C VAL A 360 -11.82 40.79 -13.16
N CYS A 361 -11.31 40.33 -12.01
CA CYS A 361 -11.82 39.14 -11.36
C CYS A 361 -13.09 39.49 -10.57
N ARG A 362 -14.16 38.72 -10.72
CA ARG A 362 -15.28 38.74 -9.77
C ARG A 362 -14.79 38.34 -8.39
N PHE A 363 -15.51 38.71 -7.34
CA PHE A 363 -15.05 38.47 -5.97
C PHE A 363 -16.16 37.95 -5.06
N LEU A 364 -15.72 37.21 -4.05
CA LEU A 364 -16.51 36.82 -2.90
C LEU A 364 -16.16 37.73 -1.74
N HIS A 365 -17.16 38.14 -0.97
CA HIS A 365 -17.02 38.82 0.31
C HIS A 365 -17.68 38.01 1.43
N PHE A 366 -17.10 38.06 2.63
CA PHE A 366 -17.51 37.26 3.78
C PHE A 366 -18.01 38.11 4.98
N SER A 367 -17.93 39.44 4.84
CA SER A 367 -18.44 40.44 5.79
C SER A 367 -18.49 41.82 5.11
N ILE A 368 -19.27 42.76 5.65
CA ILE A 368 -19.45 44.12 5.09
C ILE A 368 -18.11 44.86 4.90
N MET A 369 -17.21 44.80 5.89
CA MET A 369 -15.85 45.36 5.81
C MET A 369 -14.78 44.29 5.57
N GLY A 370 -15.19 43.15 4.98
CA GLY A 370 -14.32 41.99 4.78
C GLY A 370 -13.39 42.16 3.58
N GLN A 371 -12.26 41.45 3.62
CA GLN A 371 -11.38 41.32 2.46
C GLN A 371 -12.09 40.55 1.33
N LYS A 372 -11.87 41.01 0.10
CA LYS A 372 -12.42 40.39 -1.12
C LYS A 372 -11.52 39.24 -1.56
N LEU A 373 -12.14 38.08 -1.80
CA LEU A 373 -11.50 36.93 -2.42
C LEU A 373 -11.87 36.96 -3.91
N TYR A 374 -10.92 37.34 -4.75
CA TYR A 374 -11.09 37.35 -6.20
C TYR A 374 -11.12 35.91 -6.73
N VAL A 375 -11.90 35.65 -7.78
CA VAL A 375 -12.01 34.33 -8.40
C VAL A 375 -11.43 34.41 -9.81
N SER A 376 -10.47 33.53 -10.12
CA SER A 376 -9.94 33.36 -11.45
C SER A 376 -10.92 32.56 -12.30
N GLU A 377 -11.41 33.17 -13.38
CA GLU A 377 -12.31 32.53 -14.35
C GLU A 377 -11.54 31.89 -15.52
N GLU A 378 -10.22 31.72 -15.38
CA GLU A 378 -9.38 31.04 -16.37
C GLU A 378 -9.85 29.60 -16.59
N GLN A 379 -10.06 29.23 -17.86
CA GLN A 379 -10.42 27.87 -18.24
C GLN A 379 -9.17 27.01 -18.28
N VAL A 380 -9.07 26.05 -17.35
CA VAL A 380 -7.97 25.09 -17.34
C VAL A 380 -8.41 23.85 -18.11
N SER A 381 -7.73 23.56 -19.22
CA SER A 381 -7.97 22.37 -20.04
C SER A 381 -6.66 21.68 -20.37
N VAL A 382 -6.63 20.35 -20.25
CA VAL A 382 -5.43 19.52 -20.49
C VAL A 382 -5.53 18.68 -21.77
N GLY A 383 -6.59 18.87 -22.56
CA GLY A 383 -6.84 18.12 -23.78
C GLY A 383 -7.06 16.63 -23.51
N ARG A 384 -6.57 15.75 -24.40
CA ARG A 384 -6.67 14.28 -24.29
C ARG A 384 -5.62 13.72 -23.32
N LYS A 385 -5.61 14.24 -22.09
CA LYS A 385 -4.71 13.80 -21.01
C LYS A 385 -5.54 13.37 -19.81
N PRO A 386 -5.31 12.15 -19.27
CA PRO A 386 -6.10 11.68 -18.15
C PRO A 386 -5.83 12.51 -16.89
N VAL A 387 -6.91 13.00 -16.27
CA VAL A 387 -6.88 13.78 -15.03
C VAL A 387 -6.96 12.85 -13.83
N THR A 388 -6.05 13.03 -12.88
CA THR A 388 -5.92 12.19 -11.66
C THR A 388 -6.17 12.99 -10.38
N GLY A 389 -6.42 14.29 -10.47
CA GLY A 389 -6.70 15.11 -9.30
C GLY A 389 -7.08 16.55 -9.62
N LEU A 390 -7.62 17.24 -8.62
CA LEU A 390 -8.00 18.64 -8.66
C LEU A 390 -7.60 19.30 -7.32
N ARG A 391 -7.29 20.60 -7.33
CA ARG A 391 -7.05 21.35 -6.08
C ARG A 391 -7.45 22.82 -6.24
N LEU A 392 -7.76 23.46 -5.13
CA LEU A 392 -7.95 24.90 -5.06
C LEU A 392 -6.63 25.57 -4.65
N CYS A 393 -6.31 26.72 -5.24
CA CYS A 393 -5.09 27.46 -4.96
C CYS A 393 -5.40 28.94 -4.73
N LEU A 394 -4.60 29.57 -3.87
CA LEU A 394 -4.58 31.03 -3.71
C LEU A 394 -3.37 31.59 -4.46
N GLU A 395 -3.63 32.41 -5.46
CA GLU A 395 -2.63 33.02 -6.34
C GLU A 395 -2.47 34.52 -6.07
N GLY A 396 -1.45 35.10 -6.69
CA GLY A 396 -1.10 36.51 -6.56
C GLY A 396 -0.25 36.82 -5.33
N ALA A 397 0.39 37.99 -5.35
CA ALA A 397 1.26 38.46 -4.26
C ALA A 397 0.52 38.59 -2.91
N LYS A 398 -0.80 38.89 -2.96
CA LYS A 398 -1.67 39.02 -1.80
C LYS A 398 -2.38 37.71 -1.39
N GLN A 399 -2.17 36.62 -2.15
CA GLN A 399 -2.82 35.32 -1.92
C GLN A 399 -4.35 35.46 -1.79
N ASN A 400 -4.94 36.31 -2.62
CA ASN A 400 -6.35 36.70 -2.56
C ASN A 400 -7.11 36.37 -3.87
N ARG A 401 -6.50 35.56 -4.74
CA ARG A 401 -7.11 35.08 -5.99
C ARG A 401 -7.30 33.57 -5.92
N LEU A 402 -8.53 33.12 -5.86
CA LEU A 402 -8.89 31.71 -5.89
C LEU A 402 -8.81 31.19 -7.33
N SER A 403 -8.07 30.10 -7.52
CA SER A 403 -7.97 29.37 -8.79
C SER A 403 -8.16 27.87 -8.58
N ILE A 404 -8.47 27.16 -9.66
CA ILE A 404 -8.56 25.70 -9.69
C ILE A 404 -7.44 25.13 -10.55
N HIS A 405 -6.73 24.14 -10.02
CA HIS A 405 -5.67 23.44 -10.74
C HIS A 405 -6.07 21.99 -10.99
N VAL A 406 -5.60 21.45 -12.11
CA VAL A 406 -5.91 20.10 -12.59
C VAL A 406 -4.63 19.28 -12.66
N GLN A 407 -4.58 18.15 -11.95
CA GLN A 407 -3.46 17.21 -12.05
C GLN A 407 -3.74 16.22 -13.17
N HIS A 408 -2.79 16.06 -14.09
CA HIS A 408 -2.94 15.14 -15.21
C HIS A 408 -1.64 14.38 -15.50
N LEU A 409 -1.77 13.26 -16.21
CA LEU A 409 -0.62 12.54 -16.74
C LEU A 409 0.02 13.33 -17.89
N VAL A 410 1.35 13.38 -17.93
CA VAL A 410 2.09 14.11 -18.99
C VAL A 410 1.83 13.50 -20.37
N LEU A 411 1.72 12.17 -20.41
CA LEU A 411 1.46 11.35 -21.60
C LEU A 411 0.16 10.56 -21.44
N LEU A 412 -0.45 10.19 -22.57
CA LEU A 412 -1.61 9.30 -22.63
C LEU A 412 -1.13 7.84 -22.42
N PRO A 413 -1.68 7.09 -21.42
CA PRO A 413 -1.40 5.67 -21.25
C PRO A 413 -1.64 4.87 -22.53
N LYS A 414 -0.81 3.85 -22.79
CA LYS A 414 -0.91 3.06 -24.04
C LYS A 414 -2.26 2.36 -24.14
N ILE A 415 -2.78 1.90 -23.01
CA ILE A 415 -4.09 1.27 -22.93
C ILE A 415 -5.26 2.18 -23.36
N LEU A 416 -5.08 3.50 -23.29
CA LEU A 416 -6.09 4.47 -23.72
C LEU A 416 -5.92 4.92 -25.17
N LEU A 417 -4.81 4.58 -25.85
CA LEU A 417 -4.58 4.98 -27.25
C LEU A 417 -5.70 4.53 -28.19
N PRO A 418 -6.21 3.27 -28.14
CA PRO A 418 -7.28 2.83 -29.04
C PRO A 418 -8.58 3.64 -28.92
N TYR A 419 -8.80 4.28 -27.77
CA TYR A 419 -10.04 4.99 -27.43
C TYR A 419 -9.89 6.52 -27.45
N TRP A 420 -8.67 7.02 -27.31
CA TRP A 420 -8.43 8.43 -27.02
C TRP A 420 -7.23 9.07 -27.71
N ASP A 421 -6.54 8.34 -28.60
CA ASP A 421 -5.51 8.93 -29.44
C ASP A 421 -6.08 9.96 -30.42
N THR A 422 -5.25 10.86 -30.93
CA THR A 422 -5.61 12.05 -31.74
C THR A 422 -6.57 11.75 -32.89
N HIS A 423 -6.43 10.60 -33.53
CA HIS A 423 -7.25 10.18 -34.68
C HIS A 423 -8.63 9.61 -34.29
N VAL A 424 -8.86 9.29 -33.02
CA VAL A 424 -10.14 8.75 -32.55
C VAL A 424 -11.18 9.86 -32.46
N ALA A 425 -12.32 9.66 -33.10
CA ALA A 425 -13.44 10.60 -33.07
C ALA A 425 -14.22 10.48 -31.76
N ILE A 426 -14.05 11.46 -30.87
CA ILE A 426 -14.68 11.48 -29.53
C ILE A 426 -15.72 12.60 -29.36
N GLY A 427 -15.97 13.37 -30.42
CA GLY A 427 -16.76 14.60 -30.36
C GLY A 427 -16.03 15.77 -29.68
N ALA A 428 -16.68 16.92 -29.62
CA ALA A 428 -16.16 18.08 -28.92
C ALA A 428 -16.31 17.91 -27.40
N PRO A 429 -15.31 18.30 -26.59
CA PRO A 429 -15.44 18.25 -25.15
C PRO A 429 -16.52 19.25 -24.68
N LYS A 430 -17.30 18.85 -23.68
CA LYS A 430 -18.48 19.61 -23.21
C LYS A 430 -18.26 20.15 -21.80
N TRP A 431 -18.46 21.45 -21.61
CA TRP A 431 -18.50 22.04 -20.27
C TRP A 431 -19.82 21.69 -19.59
N GLN A 432 -19.74 21.16 -18.38
CA GLN A 432 -20.88 20.89 -17.51
C GLN A 432 -20.70 21.60 -16.18
N GLY A 433 -21.79 22.06 -15.60
CA GLY A 433 -21.80 22.74 -14.32
C GLY A 433 -23.21 22.89 -13.76
N PRO A 434 -23.34 23.46 -12.56
CA PRO A 434 -24.62 23.68 -11.92
C PRO A 434 -25.49 24.66 -12.70
N GLU A 435 -26.81 24.52 -12.54
CA GLU A 435 -27.79 25.48 -13.05
C GLU A 435 -27.88 26.70 -12.12
N GLU A 436 -27.85 27.90 -12.70
CA GLU A 436 -27.82 29.17 -11.95
C GLU A 436 -29.09 29.41 -11.10
N GLN A 437 -30.20 28.77 -11.45
CA GLN A 437 -31.50 28.96 -10.79
C GLN A 437 -31.79 27.93 -9.69
N ASP A 438 -31.00 26.85 -9.54
CA ASP A 438 -31.24 25.83 -8.51
C ASP A 438 -30.63 26.24 -7.16
N SER A 439 -31.29 27.17 -6.48
CA SER A 439 -30.84 27.70 -5.20
C SER A 439 -30.82 26.68 -4.05
N ARG A 440 -31.37 25.47 -4.25
CA ARG A 440 -31.33 24.39 -3.25
C ARG A 440 -29.90 23.95 -2.92
N TRP A 441 -28.97 24.16 -3.86
CA TRP A 441 -27.56 23.84 -3.71
C TRP A 441 -26.71 25.00 -3.20
N PHE A 442 -27.30 26.15 -2.83
CA PHE A 442 -26.53 27.31 -2.41
C PHE A 442 -26.30 27.31 -0.91
N GLU A 443 -25.07 27.03 -0.52
CA GLU A 443 -24.67 27.01 0.89
C GLU A 443 -23.86 28.26 1.26
N PRO A 444 -24.21 28.98 2.34
CA PRO A 444 -23.46 30.14 2.78
C PRO A 444 -22.10 29.72 3.37
N VAL A 445 -21.02 30.39 2.97
CA VAL A 445 -19.67 30.05 3.49
C VAL A 445 -19.53 30.40 4.96
N LYS A 446 -20.08 31.52 5.42
CA LYS A 446 -20.00 31.94 6.83
C LYS A 446 -21.32 32.47 7.36
N TRP A 447 -21.87 33.51 6.72
CA TRP A 447 -23.14 34.10 7.12
C TRP A 447 -24.13 34.05 5.96
N LYS A 448 -25.42 33.91 6.28
CA LYS A 448 -26.53 33.78 5.32
C LYS A 448 -26.68 34.97 4.35
N ASN A 449 -26.09 36.12 4.66
CA ASN A 449 -26.22 37.35 3.87
C ASN A 449 -25.01 37.66 2.99
N PHE A 450 -23.96 36.83 3.02
CA PHE A 450 -22.75 37.06 2.23
C PHE A 450 -22.58 35.95 1.18
N SER A 451 -21.35 35.76 0.67
CA SER A 451 -21.11 34.84 -0.43
C SER A 451 -21.49 33.39 -0.13
N HIS A 452 -22.06 32.73 -1.13
CA HIS A 452 -22.46 31.32 -1.10
C HIS A 452 -21.59 30.50 -2.05
N VAL A 453 -21.69 29.18 -1.94
CA VAL A 453 -21.07 28.20 -2.83
C VAL A 453 -22.17 27.29 -3.36
N SER A 454 -22.15 27.03 -4.66
CA SER A 454 -22.98 25.99 -5.27
C SER A 454 -22.38 24.62 -4.96
N THR A 455 -23.09 23.81 -4.19
CA THR A 455 -22.68 22.47 -3.75
C THR A 455 -23.23 21.33 -4.63
N ALA A 456 -23.87 21.67 -5.74
CA ALA A 456 -24.42 20.71 -6.68
C ALA A 456 -23.31 19.80 -7.25
N PRO A 457 -23.52 18.47 -7.27
CA PRO A 457 -22.57 17.55 -7.88
C PRO A 457 -22.49 17.76 -9.40
N ILE A 458 -21.28 17.86 -9.92
CA ILE A 458 -21.01 17.91 -11.35
C ILE A 458 -20.55 16.52 -11.76
N GLU A 459 -21.46 15.79 -12.37
CA GLU A 459 -21.25 14.49 -12.97
C GLU A 459 -21.95 14.46 -14.33
N ASN A 460 -21.48 13.63 -15.27
CA ASN A 460 -22.18 13.48 -16.53
C ASN A 460 -23.29 12.41 -16.42
N PRO A 461 -24.58 12.77 -16.61
CA PRO A 461 -25.71 11.86 -16.44
C PRO A 461 -25.88 10.80 -17.54
N GLU A 462 -25.13 10.84 -18.65
CA GLU A 462 -25.23 9.90 -19.78
C GLU A 462 -24.70 8.47 -19.47
N SER A 463 -24.86 7.97 -18.24
CA SER A 463 -24.42 6.63 -17.81
C SER A 463 -25.53 5.56 -17.86
N PHE A 464 -26.77 5.94 -18.14
CA PHE A 464 -27.90 5.00 -18.18
C PHE A 464 -28.80 5.29 -19.38
N ILE A 465 -29.00 4.25 -20.19
CA ILE A 465 -29.90 4.08 -21.35
C ILE A 465 -29.13 3.98 -22.68
N GLY A 466 -29.46 2.90 -23.39
CA GLY A 466 -28.71 2.27 -24.49
C GLY A 466 -28.37 3.17 -25.68
N ASP A 467 -27.37 2.69 -26.41
CA ASP A 467 -26.92 3.09 -27.76
C ASP A 467 -25.78 4.12 -27.86
N ASN A 468 -25.21 4.60 -26.76
CA ASN A 468 -23.94 5.36 -26.77
C ASN A 468 -22.93 4.84 -25.75
N VAL A 469 -22.37 3.65 -25.99
CA VAL A 469 -21.33 3.05 -25.13
C VAL A 469 -20.10 3.97 -25.07
N GLY A 470 -19.85 4.57 -23.91
CA GLY A 470 -18.65 5.37 -23.65
C GLY A 470 -18.72 6.09 -22.30
N VAL A 471 -17.55 6.32 -21.70
CA VAL A 471 -17.42 7.03 -20.42
C VAL A 471 -17.04 8.47 -20.69
N HIS A 472 -17.52 9.40 -19.86
CA HIS A 472 -17.05 10.78 -19.88
C HIS A 472 -16.13 11.03 -18.70
N VAL A 473 -14.90 11.47 -18.99
CA VAL A 473 -13.88 11.80 -17.99
C VAL A 473 -13.61 13.29 -17.99
N VAL A 474 -13.18 13.81 -16.85
CA VAL A 474 -12.83 15.22 -16.70
C VAL A 474 -11.48 15.49 -17.35
N THR A 475 -11.41 16.54 -18.17
CA THR A 475 -10.19 17.02 -18.84
C THR A 475 -9.93 18.51 -18.62
N GLY A 476 -10.73 19.14 -17.77
CA GLY A 476 -10.58 20.55 -17.46
C GLY A 476 -11.52 21.00 -16.37
N ALA A 477 -11.24 22.17 -15.81
CA ALA A 477 -12.02 22.77 -14.76
C ALA A 477 -11.97 24.30 -14.86
N GLN A 478 -13.03 24.94 -14.39
CA GLN A 478 -13.16 26.40 -14.35
C GLN A 478 -13.95 26.79 -13.10
N LEU A 479 -13.57 27.90 -12.46
CA LEU A 479 -14.38 28.54 -11.43
C LEU A 479 -15.11 29.74 -12.03
N GLY A 480 -16.24 30.11 -11.43
CA GLY A 480 -16.96 31.33 -11.78
C GLY A 480 -17.81 31.84 -10.64
N VAL A 481 -18.33 33.05 -10.80
CA VAL A 481 -19.17 33.70 -9.79
C VAL A 481 -20.44 34.20 -10.44
N TRP A 482 -21.59 33.78 -9.91
CA TRP A 482 -22.89 34.38 -10.22
C TRP A 482 -23.16 35.53 -9.26
N GLU A 483 -23.70 36.63 -9.79
CA GLU A 483 -23.97 37.86 -9.04
C GLU A 483 -25.46 38.02 -8.80
N PHE A 484 -25.90 37.83 -7.56
CA PHE A 484 -27.29 38.06 -7.12
C PHE A 484 -27.35 39.27 -6.18
N GLY A 485 -26.97 40.44 -6.69
CA GLY A 485 -26.96 41.69 -5.93
C GLY A 485 -25.98 41.66 -4.76
N SER A 486 -26.47 41.50 -3.53
CA SER A 486 -25.63 41.41 -2.32
C SER A 486 -25.03 40.02 -2.08
N ARG A 487 -25.53 38.99 -2.80
CA ARG A 487 -25.11 37.59 -2.67
C ARG A 487 -24.36 37.16 -3.92
N ASN A 488 -23.08 36.86 -3.78
CA ASN A 488 -22.28 36.26 -4.85
C ASN A 488 -22.18 34.75 -4.62
N VAL A 489 -22.41 33.94 -5.65
CA VAL A 489 -22.38 32.48 -5.56
C VAL A 489 -21.19 31.96 -6.35
N LEU A 490 -20.25 31.31 -5.68
CA LEU A 490 -19.15 30.59 -6.33
C LEU A 490 -19.67 29.28 -6.92
N TYR A 491 -19.37 29.04 -8.19
CA TYR A 491 -19.64 27.76 -8.84
C TYR A 491 -18.38 27.21 -9.53
N MET A 492 -18.43 25.92 -9.83
CA MET A 492 -17.41 25.21 -10.60
C MET A 492 -18.04 24.66 -11.88
N LYS A 493 -17.27 24.59 -12.96
CA LYS A 493 -17.59 23.85 -14.17
C LYS A 493 -16.48 22.85 -14.45
N LEU A 494 -16.84 21.68 -14.95
CA LEU A 494 -15.91 20.65 -15.39
C LEU A 494 -16.04 20.44 -16.90
N LEU A 495 -14.91 20.29 -17.57
CA LEU A 495 -14.86 19.96 -18.99
C LEU A 495 -14.79 18.45 -19.12
N TYR A 496 -15.76 17.87 -19.83
CA TYR A 496 -15.84 16.43 -20.07
C TYR A 496 -15.41 16.08 -21.47
N SER A 497 -14.61 15.02 -21.57
CA SER A 497 -14.24 14.38 -22.83
C SER A 497 -14.75 12.93 -22.85
N ARG A 498 -15.26 12.49 -23.99
CA ARG A 498 -15.75 11.12 -24.17
C ARG A 498 -14.60 10.15 -24.41
N LEU A 499 -14.69 8.98 -23.78
CA LEU A 499 -13.90 7.78 -23.99
C LEU A 499 -14.85 6.70 -24.55
N PRO A 500 -14.94 6.54 -25.88
CA PRO A 500 -15.76 5.51 -26.50
C PRO A 500 -15.27 4.11 -26.11
N GLY A 501 -16.16 3.13 -26.05
CA GLY A 501 -15.79 1.71 -25.81
C GLY A 501 -15.42 1.35 -24.37
N CYS A 502 -15.01 2.30 -23.53
CA CYS A 502 -14.78 2.06 -22.11
C CYS A 502 -16.09 2.04 -21.32
N THR A 503 -16.08 1.41 -20.13
CA THR A 503 -17.18 1.45 -19.15
C THR A 503 -16.65 1.74 -17.73
N ILE A 504 -17.49 2.29 -16.84
CA ILE A 504 -17.12 2.51 -15.45
C ILE A 504 -17.22 1.18 -14.69
N ARG A 505 -16.11 0.71 -14.12
CA ARG A 505 -16.05 -0.49 -13.27
C ARG A 505 -16.47 -0.17 -11.84
N ARG A 506 -15.94 0.92 -11.30
CA ARG A 506 -16.18 1.37 -9.92
C ARG A 506 -15.98 2.88 -9.83
N SER A 507 -16.82 3.56 -9.06
CA SER A 507 -16.62 4.96 -8.69
C SER A 507 -16.59 5.14 -7.18
N LEU A 508 -15.86 6.14 -6.72
CA LEU A 508 -15.88 6.59 -5.33
C LEU A 508 -15.83 8.11 -5.28
N TRP A 509 -16.53 8.67 -4.30
CA TRP A 509 -16.36 10.06 -3.91
C TRP A 509 -15.29 10.13 -2.83
N ASP A 510 -14.29 10.97 -3.05
CA ASP A 510 -13.35 11.27 -1.99
C ASP A 510 -13.90 12.40 -1.13
N HIS A 511 -14.09 12.09 0.15
CA HIS A 511 -14.63 13.01 1.15
C HIS A 511 -13.55 13.52 2.11
N CYS A 512 -12.31 13.02 1.99
CA CYS A 512 -11.23 13.39 2.88
C CYS A 512 -10.03 13.90 2.08
N PRO A 513 -9.48 15.09 2.39
CA PRO A 513 -8.22 15.52 1.80
C PRO A 513 -7.11 14.50 2.10
N SER A 514 -6.24 14.27 1.12
CA SER A 514 -5.09 13.39 1.34
C SER A 514 -4.21 13.99 2.44
N ASP A 515 -4.15 13.31 3.61
CA ASP A 515 -3.40 13.73 4.80
C ASP A 515 -1.88 13.52 4.61
N ASN A 516 -1.38 13.75 3.40
CA ASN A 516 0.04 13.66 3.02
C ASN A 516 0.84 14.87 3.51
N LYS A 517 0.61 15.32 4.75
CA LYS A 517 1.53 16.21 5.47
C LYS A 517 2.68 15.39 6.05
N VAL A 518 3.52 14.87 5.16
CA VAL A 518 4.90 14.54 5.55
C VAL A 518 5.55 15.86 5.92
N LYS A 519 5.76 16.09 7.23
CA LYS A 519 6.57 17.19 7.74
C LYS A 519 7.93 17.07 7.06
N LYS A 520 8.21 17.95 6.10
CA LYS A 520 9.54 18.14 5.53
C LYS A 520 10.42 18.64 6.68
N VAL A 521 11.10 17.71 7.36
CA VAL A 521 12.10 18.02 8.38
C VAL A 521 13.16 18.87 7.70
N THR A 522 13.09 20.18 7.93
CA THR A 522 14.12 21.10 7.48
C THR A 522 15.18 21.04 8.56
N THR A 523 16.30 20.40 8.23
CA THR A 523 17.50 20.37 9.05
C THR A 523 18.01 21.79 9.25
N THR A 524 17.88 22.29 10.48
CA THR A 524 18.46 23.56 10.92
C THR A 524 19.98 23.40 10.94
N VAL A 525 20.66 23.93 9.92
CA VAL A 525 22.10 24.18 9.98
C VAL A 525 22.28 25.68 10.21
N ASN A 526 22.80 26.01 11.38
CA ASN A 526 23.21 27.36 11.75
C ASN A 526 24.36 27.80 10.83
N SER A 527 24.17 28.90 10.12
CA SER A 527 25.27 29.74 9.67
C SER A 527 24.87 31.21 9.77
N SER A 528 25.62 31.90 10.62
CA SER A 528 25.58 33.33 10.87
C SER A 528 26.22 34.10 9.72
N SER A 529 25.50 35.08 9.16
CA SER A 529 26.12 36.31 8.64
C SER A 529 25.10 37.43 8.53
N SER A 530 25.53 38.58 9.04
CA SER A 530 24.83 39.86 9.13
C SER A 530 24.92 40.65 7.82
N SER A 531 23.81 41.28 7.39
CA SER A 531 23.85 42.58 6.69
C SER A 531 22.47 43.27 6.59
N SER A 532 22.40 44.42 7.27
CA SER A 532 21.75 45.70 6.89
C SER A 532 20.35 45.75 6.25
N ALA A 533 19.43 46.28 7.05
CA ALA A 533 18.42 47.32 6.78
C ALA A 533 18.02 47.66 5.33
N GLY A 534 16.70 47.59 5.07
CA GLY A 534 16.03 48.34 4.00
C GLY A 534 14.59 47.89 3.73
N GLY A 535 13.60 48.68 4.16
CA GLY A 535 12.29 48.80 3.50
C GLY A 535 11.12 47.99 4.06
N ASP A 536 10.42 48.56 5.05
CA ASP A 536 9.07 48.17 5.47
C ASP A 536 8.04 48.31 4.33
N SER A 537 7.49 47.18 3.85
CA SER A 537 6.18 47.11 3.14
C SER A 537 5.65 45.68 2.92
N SER A 538 6.32 44.64 3.44
CA SER A 538 5.99 43.23 3.17
C SER A 538 5.13 42.53 4.23
N SER A 539 4.94 43.14 5.41
CA SER A 539 4.24 42.52 6.55
C SER A 539 2.71 42.52 6.40
N GLU A 540 2.13 43.56 5.78
CA GLU A 540 0.67 43.62 5.57
C GLU A 540 0.20 42.67 4.46
N ASN A 541 0.94 42.55 3.35
CA ASN A 541 0.56 41.69 2.22
C ASN A 541 0.56 40.19 2.60
N THR A 542 1.48 39.76 3.48
CA THR A 542 1.49 38.40 4.01
C THR A 542 0.44 38.16 5.10
N ALA A 543 0.06 39.19 5.86
CA ALA A 543 -1.04 39.12 6.82
C ALA A 543 -2.42 38.97 6.15
N VAL A 544 -2.61 39.59 4.97
CA VAL A 544 -3.83 39.47 4.14
C VAL A 544 -4.00 38.04 3.64
N GLY A 545 -2.94 37.42 3.10
CA GLY A 545 -2.98 36.03 2.62
C GLY A 545 -3.36 35.03 3.73
N LYS A 546 -2.82 35.22 4.95
CA LYS A 546 -3.17 34.40 6.12
C LYS A 546 -4.64 34.53 6.54
N LYS A 547 -5.28 35.68 6.30
CA LYS A 547 -6.68 35.93 6.65
C LYS A 547 -7.68 35.33 5.65
N LEU A 548 -7.33 35.22 4.37
CA LEU A 548 -8.21 34.61 3.35
C LEU A 548 -8.04 33.09 3.24
N ALA A 549 -6.84 32.57 3.53
CA ALA A 549 -6.58 31.12 3.60
C ALA A 549 -7.46 30.39 4.63
N LYS A 550 -8.07 31.10 5.59
CA LYS A 550 -9.02 30.50 6.55
C LYS A 550 -10.37 30.12 5.93
N PHE A 551 -10.69 30.62 4.73
CA PHE A 551 -11.95 30.39 4.04
C PHE A 551 -11.86 29.36 2.92
N VAL A 552 -10.66 28.89 2.56
CA VAL A 552 -10.45 27.94 1.46
C VAL A 552 -9.63 26.78 1.98
N ASP A 553 -10.08 25.55 1.71
CA ASP A 553 -9.26 24.37 1.87
C ASP A 553 -8.37 24.18 0.63
N MET A 554 -7.07 24.31 0.82
CA MET A 554 -6.05 24.16 -0.25
C MET A 554 -5.49 22.73 -0.32
N SER A 555 -6.15 21.76 0.32
CA SER A 555 -5.71 20.37 0.28
C SER A 555 -5.80 19.79 -1.12
N GLU A 556 -4.82 18.96 -1.49
CA GLU A 556 -4.76 18.32 -2.81
C GLU A 556 -5.66 17.10 -2.85
N MET A 557 -6.65 17.11 -3.75
CA MET A 557 -7.50 15.96 -4.02
C MET A 557 -6.91 15.23 -5.22
N SER A 558 -6.07 14.23 -4.98
CA SER A 558 -5.49 13.41 -6.05
C SER A 558 -5.46 11.95 -5.66
N LYS A 559 -5.56 11.07 -6.67
CA LYS A 559 -5.29 9.64 -6.51
C LYS A 559 -4.15 9.20 -7.41
N GLY A 560 -3.23 8.44 -6.84
CA GLY A 560 -2.00 8.03 -7.50
C GLY A 560 -1.60 6.59 -7.18
N PRO A 561 -0.32 6.23 -7.33
CA PRO A 561 0.15 4.87 -7.15
C PRO A 561 0.02 4.41 -5.68
N GLN A 562 0.02 5.37 -4.74
CA GLN A 562 -0.22 5.13 -3.31
C GLN A 562 -1.68 4.78 -2.99
N ASP A 563 -2.62 4.98 -3.93
CA ASP A 563 -4.04 4.70 -3.77
C ASP A 563 -4.41 3.45 -4.59
N PRO A 564 -4.43 2.24 -4.01
CA PRO A 564 -4.77 1.03 -4.76
C PRO A 564 -6.13 1.15 -5.49
N PRO A 565 -6.25 0.74 -6.77
CA PRO A 565 -5.25 0.02 -7.58
C PRO A 565 -4.31 0.91 -8.41
N GLY A 566 -4.25 2.22 -8.16
CA GLY A 566 -3.23 3.13 -8.70
C GLY A 566 -3.47 3.76 -10.08
N HIS A 567 -4.61 3.45 -10.71
CA HIS A 567 -4.97 3.92 -12.07
C HIS A 567 -6.32 4.66 -12.10
N TRP A 568 -6.48 5.60 -11.16
CA TRP A 568 -7.71 6.36 -10.98
C TRP A 568 -7.85 7.52 -11.96
N LEU A 569 -9.08 7.77 -12.42
CA LEU A 569 -9.44 8.89 -13.27
C LEU A 569 -10.52 9.76 -12.64
N VAL A 570 -10.44 11.07 -12.82
CA VAL A 570 -11.47 12.01 -12.35
C VAL A 570 -12.66 11.96 -13.31
N THR A 571 -13.85 11.73 -12.75
CA THR A 571 -15.13 11.62 -13.49
C THR A 571 -16.19 12.58 -12.98
N GLY A 572 -15.90 13.33 -11.92
CA GLY A 572 -16.79 14.35 -11.40
C GLY A 572 -16.17 15.10 -10.24
N GLY A 573 -16.89 16.10 -9.77
CA GLY A 573 -16.45 16.92 -8.66
C GLY A 573 -17.54 17.86 -8.18
N LYS A 574 -17.34 18.42 -7.00
CA LYS A 574 -18.20 19.46 -6.46
C LYS A 574 -17.47 20.33 -5.47
N LEU A 575 -17.98 21.54 -5.28
CA LEU A 575 -17.61 22.37 -4.16
C LEU A 575 -18.49 22.02 -2.95
N GLY A 576 -18.02 22.37 -1.75
CA GLY A 576 -18.75 22.20 -0.51
C GLY A 576 -18.38 23.27 0.50
N VAL A 577 -19.13 23.35 1.60
CA VAL A 577 -18.79 24.19 2.75
C VAL A 577 -18.63 23.33 3.99
N GLU A 578 -17.44 23.34 4.59
CA GLU A 578 -17.15 22.62 5.84
C GLU A 578 -16.49 23.54 6.86
N LYS A 579 -17.09 23.66 8.06
CA LYS A 579 -16.57 24.50 9.15
C LYS A 579 -16.24 25.93 8.69
N GLY A 580 -17.02 26.45 7.75
CA GLY A 580 -16.86 27.79 7.17
C GLY A 580 -15.76 27.93 6.12
N LYS A 581 -15.28 26.81 5.55
CA LYS A 581 -14.31 26.76 4.45
C LYS A 581 -14.94 26.22 3.18
N ILE A 582 -14.54 26.80 2.05
CA ILE A 582 -14.79 26.26 0.72
C ILE A 582 -13.90 25.03 0.54
N VAL A 583 -14.52 23.87 0.34
CA VAL A 583 -13.83 22.59 0.12
C VAL A 583 -14.11 22.07 -1.28
N LEU A 584 -13.16 21.30 -1.82
CA LEU A 584 -13.30 20.60 -3.09
C LEU A 584 -13.43 19.10 -2.82
N ARG A 585 -14.43 18.47 -3.44
CA ARG A 585 -14.61 17.01 -3.41
C ARG A 585 -14.56 16.49 -4.84
N VAL A 586 -13.91 15.34 -5.03
CA VAL A 586 -13.63 14.78 -6.37
C VAL A 586 -14.16 13.36 -6.43
N LYS A 587 -14.75 13.00 -7.57
CA LYS A 587 -15.19 11.64 -7.87
C LYS A 587 -14.15 10.95 -8.75
N TYR A 588 -13.63 9.83 -8.27
CA TYR A 588 -12.68 8.99 -8.98
C TYR A 588 -13.36 7.73 -9.48
N SER A 589 -12.99 7.29 -10.67
CA SER A 589 -13.49 6.05 -11.26
C SER A 589 -12.35 5.19 -11.81
N LEU A 590 -12.57 3.88 -11.77
CA LEU A 590 -11.82 2.87 -12.50
C LEU A 590 -12.61 2.49 -13.74
N LEU A 591 -11.91 2.30 -14.84
CA LEU A 591 -12.53 1.94 -16.11
C LEU A 591 -12.23 0.49 -16.47
N ASN A 592 -13.15 -0.12 -17.19
CA ASN A 592 -12.85 -1.28 -18.04
C ASN A 592 -12.50 -0.72 -19.43
N TYR A 593 -11.33 -1.13 -19.92
CA TYR A 593 -10.78 -0.70 -21.20
C TYR A 593 -11.10 -1.70 -22.29
#